data_AF-A0A0X8JHH6-F1
#
_entry.id   AF-A0A0X8JHH6-F1
#
_cell.length_a   1.000
_cell.length_b   1.000
_cell.length_c   1.000
_cell.angle_alpha   90.00
_cell.angle_beta   90.00
_cell.angle_gamma   90.00
#
_symmetry.space_group_name_H-M   'P 1'
#
loop_
_entity.id
_entity.type
_entity.pdbx_description
1 polymer ?
#
loop_
_entity_poly.entity_id
_entity_poly.type
_entity_poly.pdbx_seq_one_letter_code
_entity_poly.pdbx_strand_id
1 'polypeptide(L)'
;MGDSLRKVKQRIKAFLLFHGLEEPVGLERWTLSAVDALTTCEINLILRDVLDDCLGELRHLRVNLSVLEKKMAAHTPSVHQERLAALRSMPGVGRIVPVHFLRNVFALNDLNEGEK
;
A
#
# COMPACT_ATOMS: atom_id res chain seq x y z
N MET A 1 6.54 -3.80 -1.69
CA MET A 1 5.84 -2.51 -1.49
C MET A 1 4.72 -2.57 -0.45
N GLY A 2 3.82 -3.57 -0.49
CA GLY A 2 2.79 -3.73 0.56
C GLY A 2 3.37 -3.90 1.97
N ASP A 3 4.47 -4.66 2.09
CA ASP A 3 5.17 -4.80 3.38
C ASP A 3 5.90 -3.55 3.83
N SER A 4 6.43 -2.75 2.91
CA SER A 4 7.03 -1.44 3.24
C SER A 4 5.98 -0.51 3.86
N LEU A 5 4.80 -0.43 3.24
CA LEU A 5 3.68 0.37 3.77
C LEU A 5 3.24 -0.12 5.15
N ARG A 6 3.16 -1.44 5.34
CA ARG A 6 2.83 -2.05 6.64
C ARG A 6 3.87 -1.69 7.70
N LYS A 7 5.17 -1.79 7.38
CA LYS A 7 6.27 -1.47 8.29
C LYS A 7 6.24 -0.01 8.72
N VAL A 8 6.07 0.93 7.80
CA VAL A 8 5.97 2.37 8.13
C VAL A 8 4.77 2.65 9.04
N LYS A 9 3.62 2.05 8.75
CA LYS A 9 2.41 2.16 9.58
C LYS A 9 2.65 1.65 11.01
N GLN A 10 3.30 0.50 11.15
CA GLN A 10 3.63 -0.07 12.46
C GLN A 10 4.68 0.77 13.18
N ARG A 11 5.65 1.36 12.47
CA ARG A 11 6.65 2.26 13.05
C ARG A 11 6.00 3.52 13.64
N ILE A 12 5.05 4.12 12.94
CA ILE A 12 4.27 5.26 13.44
C ILE A 12 3.46 4.86 14.69
N LYS A 13 2.77 3.71 14.67
CA LYS A 13 2.02 3.23 15.84
C LYS A 13 2.94 2.97 17.05
N ALA A 14 4.08 2.32 16.82
CA ALA A 14 5.08 2.08 17.85
C ALA A 14 5.66 3.39 18.39
N PHE A 15 5.88 4.39 17.53
CA PHE A 15 6.34 5.72 17.93
C PHE A 15 5.32 6.39 18.88
N LEU A 16 4.03 6.40 18.50
CA LEU A 16 2.98 6.97 19.35
C LEU A 16 2.92 6.27 20.71
N LEU A 17 2.93 4.93 20.69
CA LEU A 17 2.90 4.11 21.91
C LEU A 17 4.12 4.37 22.81
N PHE A 18 5.32 4.41 22.23
CA PHE A 18 6.57 4.61 22.98
C PHE A 18 6.65 5.98 23.65
N HIS A 19 6.11 7.01 23.01
CA HIS A 19 6.09 8.37 23.53
C HIS A 19 4.83 8.70 24.35
N GLY A 20 3.93 7.74 24.55
CA GLY A 20 2.69 7.93 25.32
C GLY A 20 1.69 8.88 24.65
N LEU A 21 1.74 8.99 23.32
CA LEU A 21 0.85 9.83 22.52
C LEU A 21 -0.43 9.05 22.18
N GLU A 22 -1.58 9.71 22.31
CA GLU A 22 -2.85 9.11 21.93
C GLU A 22 -2.93 8.90 20.41
N GLU A 23 -3.49 7.76 20.00
CA GLU A 23 -3.79 7.51 18.59
C GLU A 23 -4.98 8.39 18.15
N PRO A 24 -4.85 9.19 17.08
CA PRO A 24 -5.97 9.94 16.55
C PRO A 24 -7.13 9.05 16.12
N VAL A 25 -8.36 9.53 16.31
CA VAL A 25 -9.57 8.82 15.90
C VAL A 25 -9.50 8.47 14.41
N GLY A 26 -9.63 7.19 14.08
CA GLY A 26 -9.58 6.68 12.71
C GLY A 26 -8.19 6.23 12.23
N LEU A 27 -7.15 6.29 13.08
CA LEU A 27 -5.81 5.83 12.72
C LEU A 27 -5.75 4.33 12.42
N GLU A 28 -6.61 3.51 13.06
CA GLU A 28 -6.77 2.08 12.76
C GLU A 28 -7.02 1.83 11.26
N ARG A 29 -7.83 2.68 10.64
CA ARG A 29 -8.18 2.62 9.22
C ARG A 29 -7.26 3.48 8.35
N TRP A 30 -6.33 4.22 8.95
CA TRP A 30 -5.40 5.12 8.27
C TRP A 30 -6.11 6.13 7.36
N THR A 31 -7.24 6.69 7.83
CA THR A 31 -8.00 7.71 7.11
C THR A 31 -7.15 8.95 6.87
N LEU A 32 -7.51 9.75 5.86
CA LEU A 32 -6.86 11.04 5.60
C LEU A 32 -6.91 11.93 6.84
N SER A 33 -8.09 12.06 7.47
CA SER A 33 -8.27 12.84 8.69
C SER A 33 -7.35 12.41 9.84
N ALA A 34 -7.14 11.10 10.03
CA ALA A 34 -6.26 10.60 11.09
C ALA A 34 -4.78 10.88 10.79
N VAL A 35 -4.38 10.81 9.52
CA VAL A 35 -3.01 11.16 9.10
C VAL A 35 -2.78 12.66 9.22
N ASP A 36 -3.77 13.49 8.89
CA ASP A 36 -3.69 14.94 9.07
C ASP A 36 -3.61 15.31 10.56
N ALA A 37 -4.38 14.63 11.42
CA ALA A 37 -4.28 14.82 12.87
C ALA A 37 -2.87 14.51 13.42
N LEU A 38 -2.14 13.55 12.84
CA LEU A 38 -0.74 13.29 13.22
C LEU A 38 0.20 14.45 12.84
N THR A 39 -0.07 15.13 11.74
CA THR A 39 0.73 16.30 11.31
C THR A 39 0.52 17.51 12.23
N THR A 40 -0.65 17.63 12.86
CA THR A 40 -1.00 18.76 13.72
C THR A 40 -0.91 18.46 15.22
N CYS A 41 -0.52 17.25 15.62
CA CYS A 41 -0.42 16.86 17.02
C CYS A 41 0.64 17.71 17.77
N GLU A 42 0.37 18.12 19.01
CA GLU A 42 1.35 18.86 19.80
C GLU A 42 2.39 17.89 20.38
N ILE A 43 3.63 17.95 19.87
CA ILE A 43 4.77 17.15 20.33
C ILE A 43 6.05 17.97 20.30
N ASN A 44 7.06 17.55 21.08
CA ASN A 44 8.38 18.16 21.08
C ASN A 44 9.01 18.16 19.66
N LEU A 45 9.74 19.23 19.31
CA LEU A 45 10.41 19.40 18.01
C LEU A 45 11.24 18.20 17.54
N ILE A 46 12.02 17.58 18.43
CA ILE A 46 12.85 16.42 18.05
C ILE A 46 11.96 15.21 17.67
N LEU A 47 10.85 15.04 18.38
CA LEU A 47 9.87 13.99 18.10
C LEU A 47 9.06 14.30 16.84
N ARG A 48 8.80 15.60 16.58
CA ARG A 48 8.15 16.09 15.38
C ARG A 48 8.94 15.73 14.13
N ASP A 49 10.24 15.98 14.11
CA ASP A 49 11.09 15.64 12.96
C ASP A 49 11.01 14.13 12.63
N VAL A 50 11.12 13.27 13.64
CA VAL A 50 11.03 11.80 13.45
C VAL A 50 9.65 11.37 12.95
N LEU A 51 8.58 11.96 13.49
CA LEU A 51 7.22 11.66 13.05
C LEU A 51 6.99 12.13 11.60
N ASP A 52 7.48 13.32 11.26
CA ASP A 52 7.34 13.91 9.93
C ASP A 52 8.11 13.10 8.88
N ASP A 53 9.30 12.58 9.20
CA ASP A 53 10.04 11.65 8.35
C ASP A 53 9.21 10.38 8.07
N CYS A 54 8.58 9.81 9.10
CA CYS A 54 7.71 8.65 8.95
C CYS A 54 6.47 8.95 8.09
N LEU A 55 5.86 10.13 8.27
CA LEU A 55 4.71 10.59 7.48
C LEU A 55 5.10 10.89 6.02
N GLY A 56 6.29 11.43 5.80
CA GLY A 56 6.89 11.63 4.47
C GLY A 56 7.08 10.31 3.74
N GLU A 57 7.67 9.30 4.40
CA GLU A 57 7.82 7.96 3.84
C GLU A 57 6.46 7.33 3.52
N LEU A 58 5.48 7.46 4.42
CA LEU A 58 4.12 6.96 4.21
C LEU A 58 3.48 7.59 2.97
N ARG A 59 3.62 8.91 2.79
CA ARG A 59 3.10 9.66 1.64
C ARG A 59 3.77 9.19 0.35
N HIS A 60 5.09 9.07 0.35
CA HIS A 60 5.86 8.59 -0.80
C HIS A 60 5.41 7.18 -1.24
N LEU A 61 5.30 6.24 -0.29
CA LEU A 61 4.85 4.88 -0.57
C LEU A 61 3.41 4.83 -1.12
N ARG A 62 2.50 5.66 -0.59
CA ARG A 62 1.12 5.77 -1.09
C ARG A 62 1.07 6.29 -2.54
N VAL A 63 1.83 7.34 -2.84
CA VAL A 63 1.91 7.89 -4.20
C VAL A 63 2.49 6.86 -5.16
N ASN A 64 3.59 6.21 -4.81
CA ASN A 64 4.21 5.19 -5.64
C ASN A 64 3.26 4.02 -5.93
N LEU A 65 2.55 3.53 -4.91
CA LEU A 65 1.54 2.49 -5.08
C LEU A 65 0.44 2.93 -6.04
N SER A 66 -0.08 4.16 -5.90
CA SER A 66 -1.11 4.67 -6.81
C SER A 66 -0.61 4.81 -8.25
N VAL A 67 0.62 5.30 -8.45
CA VAL A 67 1.24 5.42 -9.77
C VAL A 67 1.43 4.03 -10.41
N LEU A 68 1.92 3.05 -9.64
CA LEU A 68 2.06 1.67 -10.10
C LEU A 68 0.71 1.07 -10.46
N GLU A 69 -0.32 1.26 -9.63
CA GLU A 69 -1.68 0.80 -9.92
C GLU A 69 -2.22 1.38 -11.22
N LYS A 70 -2.02 2.69 -11.45
CA LYS A 70 -2.44 3.35 -12.69
C LYS A 70 -1.70 2.80 -13.91
N LYS A 71 -0.38 2.63 -13.81
CA LYS A 71 0.43 2.02 -14.88
C LYS A 71 -0.02 0.59 -15.17
N MET A 72 -0.24 -0.21 -14.14
CA MET A 72 -0.74 -1.58 -14.27
C MET A 72 -2.11 -1.63 -14.93
N ALA A 73 -3.03 -0.75 -14.54
CA ALA A 73 -4.35 -0.66 -15.16
C ALA A 73 -4.27 -0.26 -16.65
N ALA A 74 -3.36 0.65 -17.02
CA ALA A 74 -3.15 1.06 -18.41
C ALA A 74 -2.60 -0.07 -19.30
N HIS A 75 -1.84 -0.99 -18.72
CA HIS A 75 -1.25 -2.13 -19.44
C HIS A 75 -2.05 -3.45 -19.30
N THR A 76 -3.15 -3.45 -18.54
CA THR A 76 -4.00 -4.63 -18.38
C THR A 76 -5.23 -4.50 -19.28
N PRO A 77 -5.40 -5.37 -20.29
CA PRO A 77 -6.61 -5.39 -21.13
C PRO A 77 -7.87 -5.53 -20.27
N SER A 78 -8.98 -4.91 -20.69
CA SER A 78 -10.26 -4.93 -19.97
C SER A 78 -10.75 -6.35 -19.61
N VAL A 79 -10.42 -7.34 -20.46
CA VAL A 79 -10.71 -8.77 -20.29
C VAL A 79 -10.09 -9.38 -19.01
N HIS A 80 -9.00 -8.80 -18.49
CA HIS A 80 -8.33 -9.33 -17.29
C HIS A 80 -8.68 -8.55 -16.00
N GLN A 81 -9.49 -7.49 -16.08
CA GLN A 81 -9.88 -6.68 -14.92
C GLN A 81 -10.68 -7.48 -13.88
N GLU A 82 -11.63 -8.33 -14.30
CA GLU A 82 -12.42 -9.19 -13.41
C GLU A 82 -11.54 -10.22 -12.69
N ARG A 83 -10.60 -10.84 -13.41
CA ARG A 83 -9.63 -11.79 -12.83
C ARG A 83 -8.68 -11.10 -11.84
N LEU A 84 -8.32 -9.85 -12.10
CA LEU A 84 -7.54 -9.02 -11.18
C LEU A 84 -8.31 -8.66 -9.92
N ALA A 85 -9.61 -8.36 -10.04
CA ALA A 85 -10.48 -8.08 -8.90
C ALA A 85 -10.64 -9.33 -8.02
N ALA A 86 -10.83 -10.51 -8.62
CA ALA A 86 -10.88 -11.77 -7.91
C ALA A 86 -9.57 -12.06 -7.16
N LEU A 87 -8.42 -11.92 -7.80
CA LEU A 87 -7.11 -12.12 -7.16
C LEU A 87 -6.81 -11.08 -6.06
N ARG A 88 -7.30 -9.84 -6.20
CA ARG A 88 -7.20 -8.79 -5.15
C ARG A 88 -8.06 -9.07 -3.91
N SER A 89 -9.09 -9.91 -4.03
CA SER A 89 -9.96 -10.28 -2.91
C SER A 89 -9.34 -11.35 -1.99
N MET A 90 -8.24 -11.99 -2.42
CA MET A 90 -7.59 -13.05 -1.64
C MET A 90 -6.73 -12.48 -0.51
N PRO A 91 -6.91 -12.95 0.74
CA PRO A 91 -6.06 -12.55 1.87
C PRO A 91 -4.58 -12.87 1.57
N GLY A 92 -3.70 -11.90 1.76
CA GLY A 92 -2.25 -12.05 1.50
C GLY A 92 -1.81 -11.75 0.06
N VAL A 93 -2.73 -11.67 -0.90
CA VAL A 93 -2.44 -11.27 -2.28
C VAL A 93 -2.52 -9.74 -2.38
N GLY A 94 -1.40 -9.07 -2.10
CA GLY A 94 -1.29 -7.62 -2.27
C GLY A 94 -1.53 -7.23 -3.74
N ARG A 95 -1.90 -5.96 -4.01
CA ARG A 95 -2.35 -5.49 -5.34
C ARG A 95 -1.40 -5.70 -6.52
N ILE A 96 -0.12 -6.02 -6.28
CA ILE A 96 0.92 -6.21 -7.30
C ILE A 96 1.02 -7.68 -7.77
N VAL A 97 0.79 -8.64 -6.86
CA VAL A 97 0.90 -10.08 -7.12
C VAL A 97 -0.08 -10.58 -8.20
N PRO A 98 -1.33 -10.08 -8.29
CA PRO A 98 -2.29 -10.49 -9.32
C PRO A 98 -1.80 -10.29 -10.75
N VAL A 99 -1.17 -9.15 -11.06
CA VAL A 99 -0.67 -8.88 -12.42
C VAL A 99 0.52 -9.74 -12.77
N HIS A 100 1.41 -10.00 -11.81
CA HIS A 100 2.54 -10.89 -12.05
C HIS A 100 2.08 -12.35 -12.24
N PHE A 101 1.05 -12.76 -11.50
CA PHE A 101 0.43 -14.07 -11.63
C PHE A 101 -0.31 -14.20 -12.97
N LEU A 102 -1.11 -13.21 -13.37
CA LEU A 102 -1.76 -13.19 -14.67
C LEU A 102 -0.72 -13.24 -15.80
N ARG A 103 0.34 -12.43 -15.75
CA ARG A 103 1.38 -12.44 -16.77
C ARG A 103 2.07 -13.81 -16.88
N ASN A 104 2.36 -14.47 -15.76
CA ASN A 104 3.05 -15.77 -15.79
C ASN A 104 2.11 -16.93 -16.15
N VAL A 105 0.85 -16.92 -15.69
CA VAL A 105 -0.11 -17.99 -15.98
C VAL A 105 -0.66 -17.89 -17.40
N PHE A 106 -0.90 -16.67 -17.92
CA PHE A 106 -1.32 -16.50 -19.31
C PHE A 106 -0.15 -16.73 -20.28
N ALA A 107 1.08 -16.32 -19.95
CA ALA A 107 2.25 -16.68 -20.76
C ALA A 107 2.48 -18.21 -20.84
N LEU A 108 2.12 -18.97 -19.79
CA LEU A 108 2.18 -20.43 -19.81
C LEU A 108 1.07 -21.06 -20.66
N ASN A 109 -0.14 -20.49 -20.64
CA ASN A 109 -1.24 -20.98 -21.47
C ASN A 109 -1.03 -20.67 -22.95
N ASP A 110 -0.48 -19.51 -23.30
CA ASP A 110 -0.17 -19.16 -24.69
C ASP A 110 0.95 -20.05 -25.26
N LEU A 111 1.87 -20.53 -24.42
CA LEU A 111 2.88 -21.52 -24.83
C LEU A 111 2.28 -22.91 -25.06
N ASN A 112 1.29 -23.32 -24.27
CA ASN A 112 0.65 -24.64 -24.40
C ASN A 112 -0.38 -24.72 -25.55
N GLU A 113 -0.92 -23.59 -26.01
CA GLU A 113 -1.81 -23.53 -27.17
C GLU A 113 -1.07 -23.44 -28.52
N GLY A 114 0.25 -23.21 -28.50
CA GLY A 114 1.11 -23.23 -29.70
C GLY A 114 1.65 -24.61 -30.11
N GLU A 115 1.34 -25.68 -29.36
CA GLU A 115 1.77 -27.06 -29.63
C GLU A 115 0.62 -27.98 -30.11
N LYS A 116 -0.36 -27.46 -30.85
CA LYS A 116 -1.38 -28.28 -31.53
C LYS A 116 -1.47 -28.02 -33.02
#